data_AF-A0A953MCU2-F1
#
_entry.id   AF-A0A953MCU2-F1
#
_cell.length_a   1.000
_cell.length_b   1.000
_cell.length_c   1.000
_cell.angle_alpha   90.00
_cell.angle_beta   90.00
_cell.angle_gamma   90.00
#
_symmetry.space_group_name_H-M   'P 1'
#
loop_
_entity.id
_entity.type
_entity.pdbx_description
1 polymer ?
#
loop_
_entity_poly.entity_id
_entity_poly.type
_entity_poly.pdbx_seq_one_letter_code
_entity_poly.pdbx_strand_id
1 'polypeptide(L)'
;MNKVNRKPVIFLLIAWLILLFSLYLDIIWGSSFFYRAGSSMVLFAFIAEYYLLRTRDKYHSNQLKTFYKGNQVKFEEVHPSKGHQYLEKVSHFTVIIGTVIWGYGDLLFS
;
A
#
# COMPACT_ATOMS: atom_id res chain seq x y z
N MET A 1 -20.78 -11.12 -4.68
CA MET A 1 -20.11 -9.86 -4.30
C MET A 1 -18.79 -10.18 -3.59
N ASN A 2 -17.64 -9.94 -4.22
CA ASN A 2 -16.33 -10.08 -3.56
C ASN A 2 -16.24 -9.05 -2.43
N LYS A 3 -16.10 -9.50 -1.17
CA LYS A 3 -15.84 -8.60 -0.03
C LYS A 3 -14.55 -7.83 -0.31
N VAL A 4 -14.67 -6.52 -0.50
CA VAL A 4 -13.52 -5.63 -0.64
C VAL A 4 -12.70 -5.73 0.64
N ASN A 5 -11.46 -6.23 0.53
CA ASN A 5 -10.56 -6.32 1.67
C ASN A 5 -10.14 -4.90 2.08
N ARG A 6 -10.68 -4.40 3.19
CA ARG A 6 -10.44 -3.03 3.68
C ARG A 6 -9.08 -2.87 4.39
N LYS A 7 -8.41 -3.97 4.73
CA LYS A 7 -7.12 -3.97 5.42
C LYS A 7 -6.06 -3.09 4.74
N PRO A 8 -5.77 -3.24 3.43
CA PRO A 8 -4.78 -2.40 2.76
C PRO A 8 -5.13 -0.91 2.82
N VAL A 9 -6.42 -0.55 2.73
CA VAL A 9 -6.86 0.85 2.83
C VAL A 9 -6.56 1.41 4.22
N ILE A 10 -6.82 0.65 5.29
CA ILE A 10 -6.56 1.07 6.67
C ILE A 10 -5.05 1.30 6.87
N PHE A 11 -4.20 0.41 6.37
CA PHE A 11 -2.75 0.57 6.49
C PHE A 11 -2.23 1.80 5.73
N LEU A 12 -2.75 2.07 4.52
CA LEU A 12 -2.40 3.28 3.78
C LEU A 12 -2.86 4.55 4.51
N LEU A 13 -4.05 4.56 5.10
CA LEU A 13 -4.53 5.69 5.90
C LEU A 13 -3.65 5.92 7.14
N ILE A 14 -3.25 4.85 7.84
CA ILE A 14 -2.32 4.94 8.97
C ILE A 14 -0.97 5.50 8.52
N ALA A 15 -0.44 5.04 7.38
CA ALA A 15 0.83 5.52 6.83
C ALA A 15 0.80 7.04 6.63
N TRP A 16 -0.25 7.56 5.99
CA TRP A 16 -0.43 8.98 5.75
C TRP A 16 -0.69 9.78 7.03
N LEU A 17 -1.48 9.24 7.97
CA LEU A 17 -1.75 9.90 9.24
C LEU A 17 -0.47 10.07 10.07
N ILE A 18 0.37 9.04 10.15
CA ILE A 18 1.65 9.12 10.86
C ILE A 18 2.54 10.18 10.21
N LEU A 19 2.64 10.20 8.89
CA LEU A 19 3.45 11.18 8.17
C LEU A 19 2.97 12.62 8.43
N LEU A 20 1.67 12.88 8.28
CA LEU A 20 1.09 14.21 8.47
C LEU A 20 1.19 14.67 9.93
N PHE A 21 1.00 13.76 10.88
CA PHE A 21 1.16 14.05 12.30
C PHE A 21 2.61 14.40 12.64
N SER A 22 3.57 13.65 12.11
CA SER A 22 4.99 13.94 12.29
C SER A 22 5.41 15.25 11.62
N LEU A 23 4.87 15.57 10.44
CA LEU A 23 5.08 16.87 9.79
C LEU A 23 4.56 18.03 10.64
N TYR A 24 3.36 17.88 11.21
CA TYR A 24 2.77 18.89 12.09
C TYR A 24 3.61 19.13 13.34
N LEU A 25 4.10 18.07 13.99
CA LEU A 25 4.99 18.19 15.14
C LEU A 25 6.32 18.86 14.78
N ASP A 26 6.88 18.54 13.62
CA ASP A 26 8.13 19.13 13.15
C ASP A 26 7.99 20.65 12.94
N ILE A 27 6.90 21.10 12.30
CA ILE A 27 6.63 22.54 12.10
C ILE A 27 6.51 23.32 13.41
N ILE A 28 5.96 22.72 14.46
CA ILE A 28 5.71 23.42 15.74
C ILE A 28 6.93 23.35 16.67
N TRP A 29 7.61 22.21 16.73
CA TRP A 29 8.68 21.96 17.69
C TRP A 29 10.09 21.98 17.08
N GLY A 30 10.22 22.13 15.76
CA GLY A 30 11.50 22.04 15.06
C GLY A 30 12.17 20.68 15.24
N SER A 31 11.36 19.63 15.37
CA SER A 31 11.79 18.30 15.77
C SER A 31 12.01 17.40 14.57
N SER A 32 13.15 16.72 14.53
CA SER A 32 13.61 15.86 13.44
C SER A 32 12.80 14.53 13.23
N PHE A 33 11.50 14.52 13.55
CA PHE A 33 10.62 13.35 13.49
C PHE A 33 10.01 13.12 12.10
N PHE A 34 9.90 14.14 11.25
CA PHE A 34 9.26 14.01 9.93
C PHE A 34 9.99 13.02 9.01
N TYR A 35 11.30 13.18 8.82
CA TYR A 35 12.07 12.28 7.95
C TYR A 35 12.11 10.85 8.51
N ARG A 36 12.11 10.68 9.84
CA ARG A 36 12.04 9.35 10.48
C ARG A 36 10.70 8.67 10.25
N ALA A 37 9.62 9.45 10.22
CA ALA A 37 8.27 8.95 9.93
C ALA A 37 8.15 8.40 8.50
N GLY A 38 9.01 8.84 7.56
CA GLY A 38 9.12 8.24 6.23
C GLY A 38 9.34 6.72 6.27
N SER A 39 10.19 6.23 7.17
CA SER A 39 10.43 4.77 7.34
C SER A 39 9.16 4.01 7.79
N SER A 40 8.36 4.64 8.65
CA SER A 40 7.09 4.08 9.12
C SER A 40 6.05 4.08 8.00
N MET A 41 5.99 5.15 7.20
CA MET A 41 5.15 5.22 6.00
C MET A 41 5.48 4.09 5.01
N VAL A 42 6.77 3.83 4.75
CA VAL A 42 7.22 2.70 3.92
C VAL A 42 6.74 1.37 4.48
N LEU A 43 6.93 1.12 5.78
CA LEU A 43 6.52 -0.13 6.42
C LEU A 43 5.02 -0.40 6.24
N PHE A 44 4.18 0.58 6.53
CA PHE A 44 2.73 0.42 6.42
C PHE A 44 2.26 0.29 4.97
N ALA A 45 2.87 1.03 4.03
CA ALA A 45 2.59 0.87 2.61
C ALA A 45 3.01 -0.52 2.10
N PHE A 46 4.13 -1.05 2.56
CA PHE A 46 4.57 -2.40 2.19
C PHE A 46 3.64 -3.49 2.76
N ILE A 47 3.14 -3.32 3.99
CA ILE A 47 2.12 -4.21 4.56
C ILE A 47 0.83 -4.18 3.72
N ALA A 48 0.39 -3.00 3.28
CA ALA A 48 -0.77 -2.87 2.42
C ALA A 48 -0.56 -3.60 1.07
N GLU A 49 0.62 -3.43 0.46
CA GLU A 49 1.01 -4.12 -0.78
C GLU A 49 1.00 -5.64 -0.60
N TYR A 50 1.56 -6.14 0.51
CA TYR A 50 1.53 -7.57 0.83
C TYR A 50 0.10 -8.13 0.92
N TYR A 51 -0.83 -7.40 1.55
CA TYR A 51 -2.24 -7.82 1.59
C TYR A 51 -2.90 -7.82 0.22
N LEU A 52 -2.53 -6.88 -0.66
CA LEU A 52 -3.03 -6.82 -2.02
C LEU A 52 -2.53 -8.01 -2.84
N LEU A 53 -1.22 -8.26 -2.82
CA LEU A 53 -0.59 -9.42 -3.46
C LEU A 53 -1.22 -10.74 -3.01
N ARG A 54 -1.38 -10.94 -1.69
CA ARG A 54 -2.02 -12.15 -1.15
C ARG A 54 -3.47 -12.32 -1.62
N THR A 55 -4.19 -11.20 -1.82
CA THR A 55 -5.56 -11.23 -2.35
C THR A 55 -5.57 -11.62 -3.84
N ARG A 56 -4.61 -11.12 -4.61
CA ARG A 56 -4.39 -11.49 -6.03
C ARG A 56 -4.04 -12.97 -6.17
N ASP A 57 -3.13 -13.49 -5.36
CA ASP A 57 -2.75 -14.92 -5.40
C ASP A 57 -3.93 -15.84 -5.06
N LYS A 58 -4.74 -15.46 -4.06
CA LYS A 58 -5.96 -16.19 -3.71
C LYS A 58 -6.98 -16.18 -4.85
N TYR A 59 -7.10 -15.05 -5.56
CA TYR A 59 -7.96 -14.93 -6.74
C TYR A 59 -7.48 -15.86 -7.85
N HIS A 60 -6.20 -15.84 -8.21
CA HIS A 60 -5.64 -16.73 -9.24
C HIS A 60 -5.76 -18.21 -8.87
N SER A 61 -5.49 -18.57 -7.61
CA SER A 61 -5.66 -19.94 -7.14
C SER A 61 -7.11 -20.42 -7.26
N ASN A 62 -8.08 -19.55 -6.98
CA ASN A 62 -9.50 -19.86 -7.17
C ASN A 62 -9.88 -19.97 -8.65
N GLN A 63 -9.32 -19.12 -9.51
CA GLN A 63 -9.54 -19.19 -10.96
C GLN A 63 -8.98 -20.50 -11.54
N LEU A 64 -7.76 -20.90 -11.14
CA LEU A 64 -7.17 -22.18 -11.50
C LEU A 64 -8.04 -23.36 -11.05
N LYS A 65 -8.52 -23.36 -9.79
CA LYS A 65 -9.44 -24.40 -9.30
C LYS A 65 -10.75 -24.46 -10.10
N THR A 66 -11.25 -23.32 -10.55
CA THR A 66 -12.47 -23.25 -11.37
C THR A 66 -12.22 -23.82 -12.76
N PHE A 67 -11.07 -23.52 -13.35
CA PHE A 67 -10.64 -24.08 -14.63
C PHE A 67 -10.47 -25.60 -14.59
N TYR A 68 -9.78 -26.13 -13.55
CA TYR A 68 -9.63 -27.58 -13.35
C TYR A 68 -10.96 -28.32 -13.18
N LYS A 69 -12.02 -27.63 -12.75
CA LYS A 69 -13.38 -28.19 -12.65
C LYS A 69 -14.16 -28.19 -13.99
N GLY A 70 -13.51 -27.80 -15.09
CA GLY A 70 -14.11 -27.78 -16.43
C GLY A 70 -14.94 -26.53 -16.75
N ASN A 71 -14.92 -25.51 -15.89
CA ASN A 71 -15.61 -24.25 -16.14
C ASN A 71 -14.74 -23.31 -16.99
N GLN A 72 -15.36 -22.53 -17.87
CA GLN A 72 -14.65 -21.49 -18.61
C GLN A 72 -14.20 -20.37 -17.68
N VAL A 73 -12.92 -20.02 -17.77
CA VAL A 73 -12.31 -18.96 -16.97
C VAL A 73 -11.71 -17.92 -17.90
N LYS A 74 -12.01 -16.65 -17.65
CA LYS A 74 -11.40 -15.53 -18.38
C LYS A 74 -10.05 -15.21 -17.74
N PHE A 75 -8.98 -15.81 -18.28
CA PHE A 75 -7.61 -15.54 -17.85
C PHE A 75 -7.12 -14.12 -18.20
N GLU A 76 -7.83 -13.44 -19.11
CA GLU A 76 -7.53 -12.05 -19.51
C GLU A 76 -7.67 -11.06 -18.33
N GLU A 77 -8.44 -11.41 -17.30
CA GLU A 77 -8.55 -10.61 -16.08
C GLU A 77 -7.48 -11.01 -15.06
N VAL A 78 -6.29 -10.39 -15.18
CA VAL A 78 -5.17 -10.61 -14.24
C VAL A 78 -5.46 -10.03 -12.85
N HIS A 79 -6.36 -9.05 -12.72
CA HIS A 79 -6.69 -8.44 -11.43
C HIS A 79 -8.13 -8.77 -10.99
N PRO A 80 -8.36 -8.99 -9.68
CA PRO A 80 -9.69 -9.30 -9.14
C PRO A 80 -10.69 -8.16 -9.32
N SER A 81 -10.23 -6.90 -9.44
CA SER A 81 -11.06 -5.74 -9.77
C SER A 81 -10.20 -4.53 -10.19
N LYS A 82 -10.79 -3.57 -10.92
CA LYS A 82 -10.13 -2.28 -11.24
C LYS A 82 -9.73 -1.49 -9.98
N GLY A 83 -10.52 -1.57 -8.91
CA GLY A 83 -10.21 -0.93 -7.63
C GLY A 83 -9.01 -1.56 -6.92
N HIS A 84 -8.80 -2.86 -7.06
CA HIS A 84 -7.63 -3.55 -6.53
C HIS A 84 -6.35 -3.10 -7.24
N GLN A 85 -6.39 -2.98 -8.57
CA GLN A 85 -5.27 -2.48 -9.36
C GLN A 85 -4.92 -1.02 -9.01
N TYR A 86 -5.93 -0.18 -8.76
CA TYR A 86 -5.71 1.19 -8.29
C TYR A 86 -5.02 1.21 -6.92
N LEU A 87 -5.49 0.40 -5.96
CA LEU A 87 -4.88 0.31 -4.63
C LEU A 87 -3.44 -0.19 -4.68
N GLU A 88 -3.12 -1.13 -5.57
CA GLU A 88 -1.75 -1.64 -5.76
C GLU A 88 -0.82 -0.51 -6.24
N LYS A 89 -1.26 0.27 -7.23
CA LYS A 89 -0.51 1.46 -7.70
C LYS A 89 -0.33 2.51 -6.60
N VAL A 90 -1.39 2.82 -5.86
CA VAL A 90 -1.33 3.79 -4.74
C VAL A 90 -0.36 3.31 -3.66
N SER A 91 -0.41 2.03 -3.31
CA SER A 91 0.49 1.45 -2.31
C SER A 91 1.95 1.58 -2.73
N HIS A 92 2.25 1.22 -3.97
CA HIS A 92 3.60 1.29 -4.50
C HIS A 92 4.11 2.74 -4.59
N PHE A 93 3.24 3.68 -5.01
CA PHE A 93 3.56 5.10 -5.00
C PHE A 93 3.81 5.64 -3.58
N THR A 94 3.04 5.16 -2.59
CA THR A 94 3.21 5.52 -1.18
C THR A 94 4.56 5.01 -0.64
N VAL A 95 5.01 3.81 -1.05
CA VAL A 95 6.35 3.31 -0.73
C VAL A 95 7.42 4.26 -1.28
N ILE A 96 7.33 4.63 -2.56
CA ILE A 96 8.31 5.53 -3.19
C ILE A 96 8.39 6.88 -2.46
N ILE A 97 7.25 7.48 -2.14
CA ILE A 97 7.20 8.74 -1.38
C ILE A 97 7.86 8.56 -0.01
N GLY A 98 7.49 7.51 0.73
CA GLY A 98 8.06 7.25 2.04
C GLY A 98 9.57 7.04 1.99
N THR A 99 10.07 6.37 0.96
CA THR A 99 11.51 6.18 0.74
C THR A 99 12.22 7.50 0.43
N VAL A 100 11.61 8.38 -0.38
CA VAL A 100 12.18 9.70 -0.66
C VAL A 100 12.24 10.55 0.61
N ILE A 101 11.16 10.59 1.39
CA ILE A 101 11.11 11.34 2.65
C ILE A 101 12.12 10.79 3.66
N TRP A 102 12.27 9.47 3.73
CA TRP A 102 13.20 8.85 4.65
C TRP A 102 14.66 9.03 4.24
N GLY A 103 14.99 8.84 2.95
CA GLY A 103 16.35 8.90 2.44
C GLY A 103 16.88 10.31 2.15
N TYR A 104 16.00 11.24 1.79
CA TYR A 104 16.37 12.62 1.45
C TYR A 104 15.80 13.65 2.43
N GLY A 105 15.06 13.23 3.47
CA GLY A 105 14.47 14.14 4.43
C GLY A 105 15.51 14.98 5.18
N ASP A 106 16.66 14.38 5.53
CA ASP A 106 17.78 15.12 6.13
C ASP A 106 18.36 16.18 5.18
N LEU A 107 18.32 15.97 3.86
CA LEU A 107 18.87 16.93 2.87
C LEU A 107 17.93 18.10 2.60
N LEU A 108 16.61 17.89 2.73
CA LEU A 108 15.59 18.90 2.43
C LEU A 108 15.24 19.78 3.64
N PHE A 109 15.50 19.29 4.86
CA PHE A 109 15.09 19.93 6.11
C PHE A 109 16.26 20.13 7.11
N SER A 110 17.52 20.04 6.64
CA SER A 110 18.71 20.42 7.42
C SER A 110 18.95 21.93 7.45
#